data_AF-A0A1G6Y447-F1
#
_entry.id   AF-A0A1G6Y447-F1
#
_cell.length_a   1.000
_cell.length_b   1.000
_cell.length_c   1.000
_cell.angle_alpha   90.00
_cell.angle_beta   90.00
_cell.angle_gamma   90.00
#
_symmetry.space_group_name_H-M   'P 1'
#
loop_
_entity.id
_entity.type
_entity.pdbx_description
1 polymer ?
#
loop_
_entity_poly.entity_id
_entity_poly.type
_entity_poly.pdbx_seq_one_letter_code
_entity_poly.pdbx_strand_id
1 'polypeptide(L)'
;MAKQVGRLKQYLTLLCLAFLLSPGALASDANDAKDGGENRPMKVIMPLWGPSIQADGTGMFVDLFRFVLKGYEHRYEIEYVSYDKALRLLLYSDVDCAYPVSKPTILVSMKHVDATQLIQSQSVLVSKTYVFSRPGEPVFSTMEALKGKLLIQIRGENYNHNFTTARARFWNVDSEPEKVRVLLGGRGDAMLGSMPDILITFAEMGVEIPPYDPDFSVLDYDNAMTCRNSAEAAALVDLFNRRIRETVEDGSLRAHAVDNGVPELVVDAFLPTLSR
;
A
#
# COMPACT_ATOMS: atom_id res chain seq x y z
N MET A 1 52.47 -23.76 -50.38
CA MET A 1 53.04 -23.63 -49.02
C MET A 1 52.07 -24.36 -48.07
N ALA A 2 52.24 -25.67 -47.81
CA ALA A 2 53.05 -26.25 -46.72
C ALA A 2 52.53 -25.80 -45.33
N LYS A 3 52.15 -26.63 -44.35
CA LYS A 3 52.54 -28.01 -43.98
C LYS A 3 51.59 -28.59 -42.89
N GLN A 4 51.37 -29.92 -42.96
CA GLN A 4 51.38 -30.95 -41.89
C GLN A 4 50.63 -30.72 -40.55
N VAL A 5 49.64 -31.56 -40.16
CA VAL A 5 49.68 -32.98 -39.70
C VAL A 5 50.28 -33.18 -38.29
N GLY A 6 49.40 -33.53 -37.33
CA GLY A 6 49.44 -34.86 -36.69
C GLY A 6 49.93 -35.05 -35.25
N ARG A 7 49.10 -35.82 -34.51
CA ARG A 7 49.36 -36.76 -33.39
C ARG A 7 49.53 -36.19 -31.97
N LEU A 8 48.71 -36.54 -30.97
CA LEU A 8 48.41 -37.84 -30.32
C LEU A 8 49.45 -38.24 -29.24
N LYS A 9 49.01 -38.25 -27.97
CA LYS A 9 49.44 -39.05 -26.78
C LYS A 9 48.60 -38.50 -25.59
N GLN A 10 47.61 -39.18 -25.00
CA GLN A 10 47.61 -40.39 -24.14
C GLN A 10 48.57 -40.34 -22.95
N TYR A 11 48.11 -40.93 -21.83
CA TYR A 11 48.63 -40.99 -20.44
C TYR A 11 48.11 -39.87 -19.52
N LEU A 12 47.71 -40.10 -18.26
CA LEU A 12 47.38 -41.28 -17.45
C LEU A 12 46.89 -40.71 -16.11
N THR A 13 45.79 -41.25 -15.60
CA THR A 13 45.41 -41.42 -14.19
C THR A 13 46.11 -40.59 -13.10
N LEU A 14 45.34 -39.76 -12.39
CA LEU A 14 45.43 -39.69 -10.93
C LEU A 14 44.11 -39.20 -10.31
N LEU A 15 43.52 -40.10 -9.52
CA LEU A 15 42.53 -39.82 -8.49
C LEU A 15 43.02 -38.66 -7.61
N CYS A 16 42.19 -37.62 -7.47
CA CYS A 16 42.08 -36.89 -6.21
C CYS A 16 40.60 -36.66 -5.94
N LEU A 17 40.04 -37.60 -5.18
CA LEU A 17 38.85 -37.39 -4.37
C LEU A 17 39.16 -36.22 -3.42
N ALA A 18 38.63 -35.03 -3.72
CA ALA A 18 38.49 -33.97 -2.75
C ALA A 18 37.00 -33.74 -2.54
N PHE A 19 36.45 -34.51 -1.60
CA PHE A 19 35.21 -34.19 -0.90
C PHE A 19 35.43 -32.85 -0.18
N LEU A 20 35.11 -31.74 -0.85
CA LEU A 20 34.86 -30.48 -0.15
C LEU A 20 33.45 -30.59 0.43
N LEU A 21 33.40 -31.12 1.65
CA LEU A 21 32.33 -30.86 2.60
C LEU A 21 32.24 -29.35 2.78
N SER A 22 31.36 -28.69 2.03
CA SER A 22 30.87 -27.37 2.42
C SER A 22 30.20 -27.57 3.78
N PRO A 23 30.66 -26.91 4.87
CA PRO A 23 29.87 -26.83 6.07
C PRO A 23 28.60 -26.07 5.68
N GLY A 24 27.49 -26.79 5.61
CA GLY A 24 26.17 -26.18 5.60
C GLY A 24 26.05 -25.39 6.89
N ALA A 25 26.31 -24.09 6.81
CA ALA A 25 25.86 -23.13 7.81
C ALA A 25 24.34 -23.01 7.65
N LEU A 26 23.62 -24.03 8.13
CA LEU A 26 22.28 -23.85 8.67
C LEU A 26 22.47 -23.00 9.93
N ALA A 27 22.62 -21.69 9.75
CA ALA A 27 22.31 -20.75 10.79
C ALA A 27 20.79 -20.83 10.98
N SER A 28 20.33 -21.77 11.82
CA SER A 28 19.01 -21.65 12.40
C SER A 28 19.05 -20.41 13.28
N ASP A 29 18.23 -19.42 12.96
CA ASP A 29 17.97 -18.25 13.79
C ASP A 29 17.49 -18.69 15.17
N ALA A 30 18.44 -18.95 16.08
CA ALA A 30 18.20 -19.41 17.44
C ALA A 30 18.07 -18.23 18.42
N ASN A 31 17.44 -17.14 17.98
CA ASN A 31 17.22 -15.94 18.80
C ASN A 31 15.74 -15.72 19.21
N ASP A 32 14.84 -16.65 18.88
CA ASP A 32 13.39 -16.49 19.14
C ASP A 32 12.91 -16.93 20.54
N ALA A 33 13.80 -17.23 21.48
CA ALA A 33 13.41 -17.82 22.76
C ALA A 33 13.87 -16.99 23.96
N LYS A 34 13.36 -15.77 24.12
CA LYS A 34 13.43 -15.02 25.39
C LYS A 34 12.48 -13.82 25.48
N ASP A 35 11.20 -14.02 25.21
CA ASP A 35 10.20 -13.08 25.69
C ASP A 35 9.02 -13.81 26.34
N GLY A 36 8.80 -13.53 27.62
CA GLY A 36 7.76 -14.14 28.45
C GLY A 36 6.40 -13.46 28.31
N GLY A 37 6.16 -12.75 27.21
CA GLY A 37 4.86 -12.25 26.83
C GLY A 37 3.99 -13.41 26.34
N GLU A 38 2.69 -13.41 26.69
CA GLU A 38 1.74 -14.33 26.07
C GLU A 38 1.89 -14.24 24.56
N ASN A 39 2.22 -15.38 23.94
CA ASN A 39 2.44 -15.55 22.52
C ASN A 39 1.10 -15.48 21.75
N ARG A 40 0.31 -14.43 22.01
CA ARG A 40 -0.96 -14.18 21.35
C ARG A 40 -0.72 -13.51 20.01
N PRO A 41 -1.53 -13.80 18.99
CA PRO A 41 -1.49 -13.03 17.76
C PRO A 41 -1.83 -11.56 18.03
N MET A 42 -1.19 -10.68 17.26
CA MET A 42 -1.45 -9.25 17.26
C MET A 42 -2.77 -8.96 16.54
N LYS A 43 -3.63 -8.17 17.16
CA LYS A 43 -4.90 -7.77 16.54
C LYS A 43 -4.67 -6.59 15.60
N VAL A 44 -4.87 -6.84 14.32
CA VAL A 44 -4.75 -5.85 13.24
C VAL A 44 -6.15 -5.49 12.76
N ILE A 45 -6.58 -4.25 12.98
CA ILE A 45 -7.81 -3.75 12.39
C ILE A 45 -7.55 -3.21 11.00
N MET A 46 -8.47 -3.52 10.09
CA MET A 46 -8.49 -2.96 8.74
C MET A 46 -9.76 -2.14 8.55
N PRO A 47 -9.65 -0.82 8.33
CA PRO A 47 -10.83 0.00 8.09
C PRO A 47 -11.43 -0.36 6.73
N LEU A 48 -12.74 -0.56 6.70
CA LEU A 48 -13.48 -0.73 5.45
C LEU A 48 -13.25 0.49 4.54
N TRP A 49 -12.78 0.22 3.33
CA TRP A 49 -12.39 1.24 2.37
C TRP A 49 -12.77 0.81 0.95
N GLY A 50 -14.01 1.15 0.56
CA GLY A 50 -14.51 0.89 -0.78
C GLY A 50 -14.21 -0.55 -1.26
N PRO A 51 -13.76 -0.73 -2.51
CA PRO A 51 -13.37 -2.05 -3.03
C PRO A 51 -12.02 -2.55 -2.48
N SER A 52 -11.21 -1.67 -1.87
CA SER A 52 -9.83 -1.95 -1.49
C SER A 52 -9.72 -2.69 -0.15
N ILE A 53 -10.73 -2.56 0.72
CA ILE A 53 -10.90 -3.35 1.95
C ILE A 53 -12.39 -3.58 2.21
N GLN A 54 -12.83 -4.82 2.03
CA GLN A 54 -14.23 -5.22 2.19
C GLN A 54 -14.46 -6.05 3.47
N ALA A 55 -15.71 -6.11 3.93
CA ALA A 55 -16.07 -6.76 5.19
C ALA A 55 -15.92 -8.29 5.17
N ASP A 56 -15.89 -8.89 3.99
CA ASP A 56 -15.61 -10.32 3.78
C ASP A 56 -14.10 -10.64 3.79
N GLY A 57 -13.25 -9.63 3.99
CA GLY A 57 -11.80 -9.76 3.98
C GLY A 57 -11.20 -9.96 2.60
N THR A 58 -11.87 -9.42 1.58
CA THR A 58 -11.32 -9.22 0.22
C THR A 58 -10.86 -7.78 0.02
N GLY A 59 -10.09 -7.55 -1.05
CA GLY A 59 -9.65 -6.22 -1.47
C GLY A 59 -8.13 -6.10 -1.52
N MET A 60 -7.65 -5.24 -2.40
CA MET A 60 -6.23 -5.09 -2.74
C MET A 60 -5.33 -4.93 -1.50
N PHE A 61 -5.71 -4.09 -0.53
CA PHE A 61 -4.86 -3.88 0.65
C PHE A 61 -4.81 -5.12 1.55
N VAL A 62 -5.91 -5.87 1.64
CA VAL A 62 -5.95 -7.14 2.38
C VAL A 62 -5.03 -8.17 1.73
N ASP A 63 -5.05 -8.24 0.40
CA ASP A 63 -4.21 -9.15 -0.38
C ASP A 63 -2.73 -8.80 -0.26
N LEU A 64 -2.37 -7.52 -0.39
CA LEU A 64 -1.00 -7.03 -0.17
C LEU A 64 -0.50 -7.35 1.24
N PHE A 65 -1.33 -7.14 2.27
CA PHE A 65 -0.94 -7.44 3.65
C PHE A 65 -0.63 -8.92 3.85
N ARG A 66 -1.53 -9.80 3.39
CA ARG A 66 -1.38 -11.26 3.46
C ARG A 66 -0.18 -11.73 2.64
N PHE A 67 0.05 -11.13 1.48
CA PHE A 67 1.19 -11.45 0.63
C PHE A 67 2.52 -11.13 1.32
N VAL A 68 2.65 -9.92 1.87
CA VAL A 68 3.86 -9.48 2.58
C VAL A 68 4.13 -10.39 3.79
N LEU A 69 3.10 -10.74 4.57
CA LEU A 69 3.22 -11.59 5.76
C LEU A 69 2.99 -13.09 5.53
N LYS A 70 3.02 -13.56 4.27
CA LYS A 70 2.82 -14.97 3.95
C LYS A 70 3.79 -15.86 4.73
N GLY A 71 3.25 -16.88 5.42
CA GLY A 71 3.99 -17.79 6.30
C GLY A 71 4.09 -17.33 7.77
N TYR A 72 3.55 -16.16 8.10
CA TYR A 72 3.53 -15.60 9.46
C TYR A 72 2.11 -15.35 9.98
N GLU A 73 1.11 -16.06 9.43
CA GLU A 73 -0.31 -15.89 9.75
C GLU A 73 -0.62 -16.12 11.23
N HIS A 74 0.17 -16.96 11.92
CA HIS A 74 0.04 -17.21 13.35
C HIS A 74 0.41 -16.00 14.23
N ARG A 75 1.02 -14.95 13.66
CA ARG A 75 1.44 -13.75 14.41
C ARG A 75 0.37 -12.67 14.48
N TYR A 76 -0.72 -12.81 13.74
CA TYR A 76 -1.75 -11.77 13.68
C TYR A 76 -3.16 -12.33 13.48
N GLU A 77 -4.14 -11.53 13.85
CA GLU A 77 -5.56 -11.71 13.55
C GLU A 77 -6.09 -10.43 12.92
N ILE A 78 -6.96 -10.53 11.92
CA ILE A 78 -7.52 -9.37 11.21
C ILE A 78 -8.99 -9.19 11.61
N GLU A 79 -9.37 -7.95 11.97
CA GLU A 79 -10.78 -7.54 12.11
C GLU A 79 -11.10 -6.39 11.14
N TYR A 80 -12.21 -6.48 10.43
CA TYR A 80 -12.68 -5.45 9.50
C TYR A 80 -13.76 -4.59 10.15
N VAL A 81 -13.56 -3.28 10.18
CA VAL A 81 -14.45 -2.33 10.87
C VAL A 81 -14.58 -1.02 10.10
N SER A 82 -15.58 -0.18 10.39
CA SER A 82 -15.63 1.16 9.78
C SER A 82 -14.39 1.99 10.17
N TYR A 83 -13.99 2.92 9.31
CA TYR A 83 -12.81 3.78 9.53
C TYR A 83 -12.81 4.50 10.90
N ASP A 84 -13.94 5.12 11.27
CA ASP A 84 -14.07 5.78 12.58
C ASP A 84 -13.93 4.79 13.75
N LYS A 85 -14.45 3.57 13.60
CA LYS A 85 -14.33 2.52 14.62
C LYS A 85 -12.88 2.05 14.71
N ALA A 86 -12.19 1.88 13.59
CA ALA A 86 -10.78 1.52 13.54
C ALA A 86 -9.92 2.52 14.36
N LEU A 87 -10.03 3.81 14.07
CA LEU A 87 -9.25 4.83 14.79
C LEU A 87 -9.52 4.82 16.30
N ARG A 88 -10.78 4.64 16.71
CA ARG A 88 -11.14 4.56 18.13
C ARG A 88 -10.60 3.30 18.80
N LEU A 89 -10.69 2.14 18.14
CA LEU A 89 -10.20 0.88 18.70
C LEU A 89 -8.68 0.88 18.88
N LEU A 90 -7.93 1.41 17.92
CA LEU A 90 -6.47 1.53 18.01
C LEU A 90 -6.04 2.34 19.24
N LEU A 91 -6.77 3.42 19.54
CA LEU A 91 -6.38 4.38 20.58
C LEU A 91 -6.95 4.04 21.97
N TYR A 92 -8.09 3.36 22.05
CA TYR A 92 -8.86 3.23 23.29
C TYR A 92 -9.32 1.80 23.63
N SER A 93 -8.86 0.76 22.92
CA SER A 93 -9.28 -0.63 23.14
C SER A 93 -8.12 -1.62 22.99
N ASP A 94 -8.37 -2.93 22.99
CA ASP A 94 -7.34 -3.99 22.98
C ASP A 94 -6.85 -4.36 21.58
N VAL A 95 -6.84 -3.41 20.62
CA VAL A 95 -6.40 -3.62 19.23
C VAL A 95 -4.99 -3.11 19.01
N ASP A 96 -4.07 -3.94 18.54
CA ASP A 96 -2.66 -3.59 18.57
C ASP A 96 -2.22 -2.71 17.40
N CYS A 97 -2.76 -2.94 16.20
CA CYS A 97 -2.36 -2.27 14.97
C CYS A 97 -3.55 -1.90 14.08
N ALA A 98 -3.41 -0.84 13.30
CA ALA A 98 -4.29 -0.51 12.18
C ALA A 98 -3.51 -0.52 10.86
N TYR A 99 -4.12 -1.05 9.81
CA TYR A 99 -3.55 -1.08 8.47
C TYR A 99 -4.66 -0.90 7.43
N PRO A 100 -4.45 -0.14 6.33
CA PRO A 100 -3.23 0.58 5.93
C PRO A 100 -3.23 2.04 6.41
N VAL A 101 -3.55 2.30 7.68
CA VAL A 101 -3.61 3.68 8.18
C VAL A 101 -2.24 4.12 8.71
N SER A 102 -1.66 5.15 8.09
CA SER A 102 -0.41 5.73 8.58
C SER A 102 -0.60 6.61 9.83
N LYS A 103 0.48 6.74 10.60
CA LYS A 103 0.59 7.57 11.78
C LYS A 103 0.28 9.05 11.48
N PRO A 104 0.80 9.68 10.40
CA PRO A 104 0.36 11.04 10.03
C PRO A 104 -1.16 11.14 9.86
N THR A 105 -1.79 10.17 9.18
CA THR A 105 -3.24 10.13 8.98
C THR A 105 -3.99 10.04 10.32
N ILE A 106 -3.53 9.22 11.26
CA ILE A 106 -4.10 9.12 12.61
C ILE A 106 -3.98 10.44 13.36
N LEU A 107 -2.79 11.07 13.34
CA LEU A 107 -2.53 12.31 14.07
C LEU A 107 -3.36 13.50 13.56
N VAL A 108 -3.66 13.55 12.26
CA VAL A 108 -4.56 14.57 11.69
C VAL A 108 -6.03 14.27 12.00
N SER A 109 -6.41 12.98 12.00
CA SER A 109 -7.79 12.56 12.22
C SER A 109 -8.23 12.63 13.69
N MET A 110 -7.29 12.42 14.62
CA MET A 110 -7.58 12.26 16.05
C MET A 110 -6.87 13.34 16.87
N LYS A 111 -7.65 14.18 17.54
CA LYS A 111 -7.12 15.22 18.44
C LYS A 111 -6.50 14.56 19.68
N HIS A 112 -5.39 15.12 20.16
CA HIS A 112 -4.71 14.73 21.40
C HIS A 112 -4.09 13.32 21.43
N VAL A 113 -3.72 12.77 20.28
CA VAL A 113 -2.91 11.55 20.24
C VAL A 113 -1.43 11.91 20.44
N ASP A 114 -0.78 11.27 21.42
CA ASP A 114 0.67 11.38 21.58
C ASP A 114 1.36 10.51 20.53
N ALA A 115 2.10 11.15 19.64
CA ALA A 115 2.83 10.47 18.58
C ALA A 115 3.84 9.42 19.11
N THR A 116 4.33 9.53 20.34
CA THR A 116 5.29 8.57 20.93
C THR A 116 4.64 7.22 21.29
N GLN A 117 3.30 7.20 21.42
CA GLN A 117 2.52 5.99 21.68
C GLN A 117 2.30 5.13 20.44
N LEU A 118 2.71 5.61 19.26
CA LEU A 118 2.51 4.93 17.98
C LEU A 118 3.84 4.68 17.27
N ILE A 119 3.99 3.48 16.75
CA ILE A 119 5.05 3.08 15.81
C ILE A 119 4.41 2.73 14.47
N GLN A 120 5.14 2.89 13.38
CA GLN A 120 4.62 2.68 12.03
C GLN A 120 5.64 1.90 11.19
N SER A 121 5.13 1.07 10.28
CA SER A 121 5.91 0.41 9.23
C SER A 121 6.25 1.34 8.06
N GLN A 122 7.14 0.86 7.19
CA GLN A 122 7.24 1.36 5.83
C GLN A 122 5.87 1.22 5.14
N SER A 123 5.62 2.14 4.20
CA SER A 123 4.43 2.11 3.36
C SER A 123 4.53 0.94 2.38
N VAL A 124 3.45 0.17 2.23
CA VAL A 124 3.36 -0.83 1.15
C VAL A 124 3.00 -0.19 -0.18
N LEU A 125 2.37 0.99 -0.13
CA LEU A 125 1.90 1.74 -1.29
C LEU A 125 1.68 3.21 -0.89
N VAL A 126 2.07 4.18 -1.71
CA VAL A 126 1.70 5.59 -1.48
C VAL A 126 0.47 5.89 -2.31
N SER A 127 -0.65 6.25 -1.69
CA SER A 127 -1.84 6.67 -2.45
C SER A 127 -1.77 8.16 -2.72
N LYS A 128 -2.19 8.55 -3.92
CA LYS A 128 -2.28 9.95 -4.33
C LYS A 128 -3.68 10.28 -4.80
N THR A 129 -4.19 11.43 -4.38
CA THR A 129 -5.48 11.95 -4.78
C THR A 129 -5.29 13.00 -5.86
N TYR A 130 -5.90 12.76 -7.01
CA TYR A 130 -5.86 13.64 -8.17
C TYR A 130 -7.20 14.31 -8.41
N VAL A 131 -7.16 15.38 -9.21
CA VAL A 131 -8.36 16.06 -9.69
C VAL A 131 -8.62 15.67 -11.14
N PHE A 132 -9.75 15.02 -11.35
CA PHE A 132 -10.20 14.62 -12.69
C PHE A 132 -11.21 15.64 -13.21
N SER A 133 -10.89 16.24 -14.34
CA SER A 133 -11.76 17.12 -15.10
C SER A 133 -12.73 16.32 -15.97
N ARG A 134 -13.78 16.96 -16.48
CA ARG A 134 -14.69 16.32 -17.44
C ARG A 134 -14.01 16.12 -18.79
N PRO A 135 -14.41 15.12 -19.59
CA PRO A 135 -13.94 14.99 -20.96
C PRO A 135 -14.17 16.27 -21.77
N GLY A 136 -13.11 16.73 -22.45
CA GLY A 136 -13.13 17.96 -23.26
C GLY A 136 -12.93 19.26 -22.48
N GLU A 137 -12.82 19.23 -21.15
CA GLU A 137 -12.50 20.39 -20.32
C GLU A 137 -10.99 20.49 -20.04
N PRO A 138 -10.48 21.69 -19.70
CA PRO A 138 -9.11 21.86 -19.23
C PRO A 138 -8.84 21.07 -17.95
N VAL A 139 -7.63 20.52 -17.87
CA VAL A 139 -7.11 19.88 -16.67
C VAL A 139 -6.86 20.92 -15.57
N PHE A 140 -7.08 20.53 -14.31
CA PHE A 140 -6.73 21.33 -13.14
C PHE A 140 -5.32 20.95 -12.66
N SER A 141 -4.40 21.91 -12.72
CA SER A 141 -2.97 21.71 -12.37
C SER A 141 -2.52 22.49 -11.14
N THR A 142 -3.41 23.28 -10.53
CA THR A 142 -3.11 24.07 -9.34
C THR A 142 -4.32 24.22 -8.43
N MET A 143 -4.07 24.58 -7.17
CA MET A 143 -5.15 24.87 -6.22
C MET A 143 -5.98 26.11 -6.61
N GLU A 144 -5.35 27.09 -7.24
CA GLU A 144 -6.00 28.30 -7.73
C GLU A 144 -7.02 28.00 -8.85
N ALA A 145 -6.72 27.02 -9.71
CA ALA A 145 -7.62 26.60 -10.78
C ALA A 145 -8.94 25.98 -10.24
N LEU A 146 -8.91 25.49 -8.99
CA LEU A 146 -10.06 24.91 -8.29
C LEU A 146 -10.93 25.95 -7.59
N LYS A 147 -10.59 27.24 -7.69
CA LYS A 147 -11.28 28.28 -6.95
C LYS A 147 -12.75 28.39 -7.33
N GLY A 148 -13.63 28.18 -6.35
CA GLY A 148 -15.09 28.23 -6.52
C GLY A 148 -15.69 27.07 -7.33
N LYS A 149 -14.88 26.11 -7.76
CA LYS A 149 -15.33 24.92 -8.49
C LYS A 149 -16.15 23.99 -7.60
N LEU A 150 -17.08 23.26 -8.20
CA LEU A 150 -17.86 22.21 -7.57
C LEU A 150 -17.15 20.86 -7.76
N LEU A 151 -16.49 20.41 -6.70
CA LEU A 151 -15.75 19.16 -6.65
C LEU A 151 -16.64 18.03 -6.13
N ILE A 152 -16.59 16.88 -6.79
CA ILE A 152 -17.35 15.68 -6.39
C ILE A 152 -16.44 14.80 -5.54
N GLN A 153 -16.94 14.35 -4.38
CA GLN A 153 -16.23 13.45 -3.47
C GLN A 153 -17.21 12.44 -2.86
N ILE A 154 -16.69 11.35 -2.29
CA ILE A 154 -17.50 10.41 -1.53
C ILE A 154 -17.79 10.99 -0.15
N ARG A 155 -19.01 10.79 0.33
CA ARG A 155 -19.43 11.18 1.67
C ARG A 155 -18.51 10.52 2.71
N GLY A 156 -17.88 11.35 3.53
CA GLY A 156 -16.94 10.90 4.57
C GLY A 156 -15.48 11.12 4.19
N GLU A 157 -15.16 11.27 2.90
CA GLU A 157 -13.86 11.78 2.48
C GLU A 157 -13.75 13.24 2.94
N ASN A 158 -12.92 13.51 3.96
CA ASN A 158 -12.82 14.82 4.57
C ASN A 158 -11.76 15.69 3.87
N TYR A 159 -11.86 15.87 2.55
CA TYR A 159 -10.90 16.71 1.83
C TYR A 159 -11.09 18.21 2.10
N ASN A 160 -12.25 18.62 2.62
CA ASN A 160 -12.65 20.03 2.78
C ASN A 160 -11.55 20.92 3.39
N HIS A 161 -10.79 20.42 4.36
CA HIS A 161 -9.70 21.16 5.00
C HIS A 161 -8.59 21.57 4.02
N ASN A 162 -8.23 20.69 3.08
CA ASN A 162 -7.20 20.94 2.05
C ASN A 162 -7.61 21.99 1.03
N PHE A 163 -8.92 22.24 0.88
CA PHE A 163 -9.47 23.14 -0.15
C PHE A 163 -9.99 24.46 0.44
N THR A 164 -9.70 24.75 1.71
CA THR A 164 -10.17 25.96 2.40
C THR A 164 -9.74 27.23 1.66
N THR A 165 -8.50 27.28 1.16
CA THR A 165 -7.95 28.43 0.42
C THR A 165 -8.60 28.59 -0.96
N ALA A 166 -8.86 27.47 -1.65
CA ALA A 166 -9.55 27.46 -2.93
C ALA A 166 -11.04 27.85 -2.81
N ARG A 167 -11.64 27.75 -1.62
CA ARG A 167 -13.10 27.92 -1.44
C ARG A 167 -13.89 27.05 -2.43
N ALA A 168 -13.39 25.85 -2.70
CA ALA A 168 -14.09 24.88 -3.51
C ALA A 168 -15.39 24.47 -2.80
N ARG A 169 -16.42 24.17 -3.59
CA ARG A 169 -17.69 23.61 -3.10
C ARG A 169 -17.66 22.11 -3.32
N PHE A 170 -18.34 21.35 -2.46
CA PHE A 170 -18.34 19.90 -2.53
C PHE A 170 -19.72 19.33 -2.77
N TRP A 171 -19.82 18.40 -3.73
CA TRP A 171 -20.95 17.51 -3.92
C TRP A 171 -20.58 16.14 -3.36
N ASN A 172 -21.23 15.72 -2.28
CA ASN A 172 -21.01 14.40 -1.69
C ASN A 172 -21.92 13.35 -2.35
N VAL A 173 -21.32 12.29 -2.86
CA VAL A 173 -21.99 11.08 -3.36
C VAL A 173 -21.73 9.89 -2.43
N ASP A 174 -22.40 8.76 -2.63
CA ASP A 174 -22.29 7.63 -1.70
C ASP A 174 -21.33 6.53 -2.19
N SER A 175 -20.82 6.62 -3.42
CA SER A 175 -19.89 5.61 -3.98
C SER A 175 -18.98 6.14 -5.08
N GLU A 176 -17.86 5.43 -5.32
CA GLU A 176 -16.94 5.69 -6.44
C GLU A 176 -17.65 5.67 -7.81
N PRO A 177 -18.46 4.64 -8.16
CA PRO A 177 -19.19 4.65 -9.44
C PRO A 177 -20.18 5.80 -9.58
N GLU A 178 -20.80 6.26 -8.49
CA GLU A 178 -21.66 7.45 -8.54
C GLU A 178 -20.82 8.72 -8.80
N LYS A 179 -19.66 8.86 -8.17
CA LYS A 179 -18.72 9.98 -8.37
C LYS A 179 -18.36 10.14 -9.85
N VAL A 180 -17.99 9.03 -10.48
CA VAL A 180 -17.70 8.96 -11.93
C VAL A 180 -18.91 9.35 -12.77
N ARG A 181 -20.11 8.82 -12.48
CA ARG A 181 -21.34 9.18 -13.23
C ARG A 181 -21.71 10.65 -13.09
N VAL A 182 -21.51 11.25 -11.91
CA VAL A 182 -21.78 12.69 -11.69
C VAL A 182 -20.81 13.55 -12.52
N LEU A 183 -19.53 13.18 -12.56
CA LEU A 183 -18.53 13.89 -13.39
C LEU A 183 -18.90 13.81 -14.87
N LEU A 184 -19.08 12.59 -15.39
CA LEU A 184 -19.37 12.36 -16.81
C LEU A 184 -20.73 12.95 -17.24
N GLY A 185 -21.70 13.03 -16.32
CA GLY A 185 -22.98 13.68 -16.53
C GLY A 185 -22.95 15.21 -16.47
N GLY A 186 -21.78 15.84 -16.29
CA GLY A 186 -21.63 17.30 -16.28
C GLY A 186 -22.18 18.00 -15.04
N ARG A 187 -22.48 17.26 -13.96
CA ARG A 187 -23.12 17.79 -12.75
C ARG A 187 -22.13 18.42 -11.76
N GLY A 188 -20.83 18.17 -11.92
CA GLY A 188 -19.74 18.85 -11.22
C GLY A 188 -18.71 19.40 -12.20
N ASP A 189 -17.79 20.22 -11.69
CA ASP A 189 -16.67 20.77 -12.48
C ASP A 189 -15.49 19.80 -12.52
N ALA A 190 -15.27 19.08 -11.42
CA ALA A 190 -14.22 18.09 -11.28
C ALA A 190 -14.61 17.04 -10.21
N MET A 191 -13.90 15.93 -10.15
CA MET A 191 -13.99 14.99 -9.03
C MET A 191 -12.62 14.69 -8.44
N LEU A 192 -12.60 14.33 -7.17
CA LEU A 192 -11.42 13.84 -6.47
C LEU A 192 -11.36 12.32 -6.57
N GLY A 193 -10.22 11.77 -6.97
CA GLY A 193 -10.01 10.32 -7.04
C GLY A 193 -8.66 9.93 -6.48
N SER A 194 -8.65 9.06 -5.47
CA SER A 194 -7.43 8.44 -4.97
C SER A 194 -7.04 7.25 -5.85
N MET A 195 -5.80 7.24 -6.30
CA MET A 195 -5.19 6.07 -6.94
C MET A 195 -4.59 5.16 -5.85
N PRO A 196 -4.73 3.83 -5.98
CA PRO A 196 -5.18 3.09 -7.16
C PRO A 196 -6.71 2.98 -7.34
N ASP A 197 -7.50 3.19 -6.28
CA ASP A 197 -8.94 2.86 -6.21
C ASP A 197 -9.78 3.43 -7.36
N ILE A 198 -9.55 4.69 -7.73
CA ILE A 198 -10.31 5.34 -8.81
C ILE A 198 -10.07 4.68 -10.17
N LEU A 199 -8.86 4.14 -10.40
CA LEU A 199 -8.51 3.49 -11.66
C LEU A 199 -9.17 2.12 -11.79
N ILE A 200 -9.29 1.39 -10.69
CA ILE A 200 -10.10 0.16 -10.61
C ILE A 200 -11.54 0.47 -10.97
N THR A 201 -12.09 1.54 -10.39
CA THR A 201 -13.47 1.99 -10.69
C THR A 201 -13.67 2.30 -12.18
N PHE A 202 -12.72 3.01 -12.81
CA PHE A 202 -12.81 3.28 -14.26
C PHE A 202 -12.80 2.00 -15.10
N ALA A 203 -11.91 1.06 -14.77
CA ALA A 203 -11.81 -0.21 -15.46
C ALA A 203 -13.10 -1.04 -15.32
N GLU A 204 -13.64 -1.17 -14.10
CA GLU A 204 -14.89 -1.89 -13.83
C GLU A 204 -16.10 -1.27 -14.54
N MET A 205 -16.13 0.06 -14.66
CA MET A 205 -17.18 0.78 -15.36
C MET A 205 -17.01 0.77 -16.88
N GLY A 206 -15.87 0.32 -17.41
CA GLY A 206 -15.56 0.36 -18.83
C GLY A 206 -15.50 1.78 -19.39
N VAL A 207 -15.03 2.74 -18.58
CA VAL A 207 -14.89 4.15 -19.00
C VAL A 207 -13.42 4.51 -19.16
N GLU A 208 -13.13 5.40 -20.11
CA GLU A 208 -11.80 5.98 -20.24
C GLU A 208 -11.47 6.86 -19.02
N ILE A 209 -10.19 6.88 -18.63
CA ILE A 209 -9.70 7.74 -17.55
C ILE A 209 -9.94 9.20 -17.94
N PRO A 210 -10.72 9.98 -17.17
CA PRO A 210 -10.95 11.39 -17.48
C PRO A 210 -9.66 12.21 -17.39
N PRO A 211 -9.57 13.38 -18.04
CA PRO A 211 -8.33 14.15 -18.05
C PRO A 211 -7.95 14.64 -16.64
N TYR A 212 -6.69 14.44 -16.27
CA TYR A 212 -6.10 14.89 -15.01
C TYR A 212 -4.63 15.28 -15.22
N ASP A 213 -4.05 15.97 -14.24
CA ASP A 213 -2.63 16.32 -14.25
C ASP A 213 -1.85 15.31 -13.39
N PRO A 214 -0.95 14.48 -13.97
CA PRO A 214 -0.19 13.50 -13.21
C PRO A 214 0.83 14.13 -12.25
N ASP A 215 1.20 15.40 -12.46
CA ASP A 215 2.17 16.14 -11.64
C ASP A 215 1.49 16.97 -10.54
N PHE A 216 0.15 17.01 -10.50
CA PHE A 216 -0.62 17.73 -9.49
C PHE A 216 -1.53 16.81 -8.68
N SER A 217 -1.02 16.31 -7.56
CA SER A 217 -1.82 15.68 -6.51
C SER A 217 -2.26 16.70 -5.46
N VAL A 218 -3.50 16.54 -4.97
CA VAL A 218 -4.08 17.39 -3.91
C VAL A 218 -3.90 16.80 -2.52
N LEU A 219 -3.57 15.51 -2.45
CA LEU A 219 -3.29 14.80 -1.21
C LEU A 219 -2.49 13.54 -1.50
N ASP A 220 -1.40 13.34 -0.77
CA ASP A 220 -0.62 12.11 -0.74
C ASP A 220 -0.73 11.50 0.66
N TYR A 221 -0.89 10.19 0.75
CA TYR A 221 -0.87 9.49 2.03
C TYR A 221 -0.25 8.10 1.92
N ASP A 222 0.52 7.75 2.95
CA ASP A 222 1.14 6.44 3.08
C ASP A 222 0.11 5.38 3.49
N ASN A 223 0.14 4.23 2.82
CA ASN A 223 -0.56 3.02 3.22
C ASN A 223 0.39 2.17 4.06
N ALA A 224 0.42 2.43 5.36
CA ALA A 224 1.33 1.78 6.30
C ALA A 224 0.56 1.09 7.43
N MET A 225 1.21 0.15 8.11
CA MET A 225 0.70 -0.41 9.36
C MET A 225 1.16 0.49 10.51
N THR A 226 0.21 1.02 11.28
CA THR A 226 0.50 1.79 12.50
C THR A 226 0.01 1.02 13.71
N CYS A 227 0.92 0.79 14.66
CA CYS A 227 0.65 0.05 15.88
C CYS A 227 0.83 0.92 17.12
N ARG A 228 0.17 0.53 18.21
CA ARG A 228 0.57 1.00 19.54
C ARG A 228 1.98 0.52 19.86
N ASN A 229 2.76 1.39 20.49
CA ASN A 229 4.15 1.10 20.81
C ASN A 229 4.25 0.04 21.91
N SER A 230 4.71 -1.16 21.54
CA SER A 230 5.07 -2.28 22.42
C SER A 230 6.20 -3.09 21.79
N ALA A 231 6.81 -4.00 22.55
CA ALA A 231 7.87 -4.88 22.03
C ALA A 231 7.32 -5.81 20.92
N GLU A 232 6.13 -6.36 21.11
CA GLU A 232 5.46 -7.25 20.17
C GLU A 232 5.08 -6.51 18.87
N ALA A 233 4.57 -5.28 19.01
CA ALA A 233 4.28 -4.41 17.87
C ALA A 233 5.54 -4.04 17.10
N ALA A 234 6.63 -3.71 17.80
CA ALA A 234 7.92 -3.43 17.16
C ALA A 234 8.40 -4.65 16.35
N ALA A 235 8.33 -5.84 16.93
CA ALA A 235 8.71 -7.07 16.25
C ALA A 235 7.86 -7.37 15.00
N LEU A 236 6.55 -7.10 15.04
CA LEU A 236 5.67 -7.25 13.87
C LEU A 236 5.95 -6.19 12.79
N VAL A 237 6.16 -4.93 13.19
CA VAL A 237 6.54 -3.83 12.28
C VAL A 237 7.87 -4.12 11.59
N ASP A 238 8.87 -4.61 12.32
CA ASP A 238 10.18 -4.96 11.77
C ASP A 238 10.10 -6.14 10.80
N LEU A 239 9.29 -7.15 11.13
CA LEU A 239 8.98 -8.24 10.21
C LEU A 239 8.33 -7.69 8.92
N PHE A 240 7.28 -6.88 9.05
CA PHE A 240 6.57 -6.32 7.90
C PHE A 240 7.51 -5.50 7.00
N ASN A 241 8.34 -4.64 7.61
CA ASN A 241 9.34 -3.84 6.91
C ASN A 241 10.35 -4.71 6.16
N ARG A 242 10.87 -5.76 6.80
CA ARG A 242 11.80 -6.69 6.16
C ARG A 242 11.15 -7.38 4.96
N ARG A 243 9.91 -7.84 5.10
CA ARG A 243 9.17 -8.51 4.04
C ARG A 243 8.83 -7.58 2.87
N ILE A 244 8.46 -6.31 3.14
CA ILE A 244 8.28 -5.30 2.08
C ILE A 244 9.58 -5.16 1.29
N ARG A 245 10.73 -4.97 1.96
CA ARG A 245 12.02 -4.83 1.25
C ARG A 245 12.33 -6.04 0.38
N GLU A 246 12.26 -7.24 0.93
CA GLU A 246 12.53 -8.49 0.21
C GLU A 246 11.65 -8.61 -1.05
N THR A 247 10.34 -8.36 -0.91
CA THR A 247 9.37 -8.50 -2.01
C THR A 247 9.42 -7.36 -3.04
N VAL A 248 9.94 -6.19 -2.66
CA VAL A 248 10.23 -5.11 -3.61
C VAL A 248 11.52 -5.40 -4.37
N GLU A 249 12.58 -5.86 -3.68
CA GLU A 249 13.88 -6.17 -4.29
C GLU A 249 13.80 -7.30 -5.31
N ASP A 250 13.01 -8.35 -5.02
CA ASP A 250 12.82 -9.48 -5.94
C ASP A 250 11.71 -9.25 -6.99
N GLY A 251 11.01 -8.12 -6.91
CA GLY A 251 9.92 -7.75 -7.81
C GLY A 251 8.61 -8.52 -7.59
N SER A 252 8.53 -9.40 -6.59
CA SER A 252 7.34 -10.22 -6.34
C SER A 252 6.15 -9.40 -5.82
N LEU A 253 6.38 -8.30 -5.10
CA LEU A 253 5.30 -7.39 -4.69
C LEU A 253 4.65 -6.71 -5.91
N ARG A 254 5.46 -6.31 -6.88
CA ARG A 254 4.99 -5.75 -8.16
C ARG A 254 4.15 -6.78 -8.90
N ALA A 255 4.71 -7.97 -9.11
CA ALA A 255 4.01 -9.04 -9.82
C ALA A 255 2.68 -9.38 -9.14
N HIS A 256 2.67 -9.50 -7.81
CA HIS A 256 1.46 -9.78 -7.06
C HIS A 256 0.40 -8.68 -7.20
N ALA A 257 0.78 -7.40 -7.16
CA ALA A 257 -0.17 -6.31 -7.36
C ALA A 257 -0.80 -6.36 -8.76
N VAL A 258 0.01 -6.57 -9.81
CA VAL A 258 -0.46 -6.67 -11.20
C VAL A 258 -1.39 -7.88 -11.38
N ASP A 259 -1.00 -9.04 -10.85
CA ASP A 259 -1.80 -10.29 -10.92
C ASP A 259 -3.17 -10.16 -10.24
N ASN A 260 -3.30 -9.23 -9.28
CA ASN A 260 -4.55 -8.92 -8.59
C ASN A 260 -5.26 -7.68 -9.17
N GLY A 261 -4.99 -7.34 -10.42
CA GLY A 261 -5.77 -6.35 -11.18
C GLY A 261 -5.38 -4.90 -10.94
N VAL A 262 -4.27 -4.62 -10.24
CA VAL A 262 -3.72 -3.27 -10.15
C VAL A 262 -3.02 -2.95 -11.48
N PRO A 263 -3.42 -1.92 -12.23
CA PRO A 263 -2.81 -1.65 -13.54
C PRO A 263 -1.31 -1.35 -13.40
N GLU A 264 -0.47 -1.79 -14.34
CA GLU A 264 0.99 -1.66 -14.21
C GLU A 264 1.46 -0.23 -13.95
N LEU A 265 0.87 0.76 -14.64
CA LEU A 265 1.21 2.19 -14.46
C LEU A 265 1.01 2.64 -13.00
N VAL A 266 0.06 2.01 -12.32
CA VAL A 266 -0.30 2.29 -10.93
C VAL A 266 0.72 1.65 -10.02
N VAL A 267 1.03 0.38 -10.26
CA VAL A 267 2.04 -0.32 -9.47
C VAL A 267 3.39 0.42 -9.54
N ASP A 268 3.82 0.83 -10.73
CA ASP A 268 5.10 1.52 -10.91
C ASP A 268 5.13 2.93 -10.29
N ALA A 269 3.98 3.61 -10.21
CA ALA A 269 3.88 4.94 -9.61
C ALA A 269 3.79 4.93 -8.07
N PHE A 270 3.35 3.82 -7.48
CA PHE A 270 2.94 3.80 -6.06
C PHE A 270 3.65 2.78 -5.20
N LEU A 271 4.42 1.84 -5.77
CA LEU A 271 5.29 0.98 -4.98
C LEU A 271 6.34 1.81 -4.24
N PRO A 272 6.67 1.44 -2.98
CA PRO A 272 7.66 2.16 -2.20
C PRO A 272 9.00 2.15 -2.93
N THR A 273 9.55 3.34 -3.16
CA THR A 273 10.96 3.45 -3.52
C THR A 273 11.77 3.10 -2.28
N LEU A 274 12.60 2.06 -2.38
CA LEU A 274 13.49 1.69 -1.27
C LEU A 274 14.45 2.87 -1.05
N SER A 275 14.24 3.62 0.03
CA SER A 275 15.22 4.61 0.46
C SER A 275 16.47 3.84 0.89
N ARG A 276 17.56 4.05 0.14
CA ARG A 276 18.89 3.48 0.44
C ARG A 276 19.44 3.98 1.76
#